data_AF-A0A7W4DVD1-F1
#
_entry.id   AF-A0A7W4DVD1-F1
#
_cell.length_a   1.000
_cell.length_b   1.000
_cell.length_c   1.000
_cell.angle_alpha   90.00
_cell.angle_beta   90.00
_cell.angle_gamma   90.00
#
_symmetry.space_group_name_H-M   'P 1'
#
loop_
_entity.id
_entity.type
_entity.pdbx_description
1 polymer ?
#
loop_
_entity_poly.entity_id
_entity_poly.type
_entity_poly.pdbx_seq_one_letter_code
_entity_poly.pdbx_strand_id
1 'polypeptide(L)'
;MKQRTFKRILRRCMDWNELFSIPIGLALFALSPALLRWIDPTAAAFDVGTLHAVVFAAAVFCVLKGAAWLTLRLDFPGIYRWLDDRMEEEILPGGKEEENECVEKGSSWRRVRLLLVLFSLYLLPLVALTIALL
;
A
#
# COMPACT_ATOMS: atom_id res chain seq x y z
N MET A 1 -31.10 -13.82 1.12
CA MET A 1 -30.41 -13.55 -0.17
C MET A 1 -29.46 -12.33 -0.16
N LYS A 2 -29.74 -11.21 0.53
CA LYS A 2 -28.87 -9.99 0.55
C LYS A 2 -27.41 -10.18 1.04
N GLN A 3 -27.18 -11.09 1.98
CA GLN A 3 -25.85 -11.29 2.61
C GLN A 3 -24.81 -11.90 1.66
N ARG A 4 -25.22 -12.77 0.72
CA ARG A 4 -24.28 -13.43 -0.22
C ARG A 4 -23.80 -12.48 -1.32
N THR A 5 -24.66 -11.55 -1.76
CA THR A 5 -24.29 -10.50 -2.72
C THR A 5 -23.36 -9.47 -2.10
N PHE A 6 -23.61 -9.06 -0.85
CA PHE A 6 -22.74 -8.11 -0.14
C PHE A 6 -21.32 -8.64 0.03
N LYS A 7 -21.15 -9.89 0.49
CA LYS A 7 -19.81 -10.51 0.60
C LYS A 7 -19.09 -10.62 -0.75
N ARG A 8 -19.83 -10.88 -1.83
CA ARG A 8 -19.26 -10.99 -3.19
C ARG A 8 -18.82 -9.63 -3.74
N ILE A 9 -19.57 -8.57 -3.45
CA ILE A 9 -19.20 -7.18 -3.80
C ILE A 9 -18.03 -6.72 -2.94
N LEU A 10 -18.05 -6.99 -1.63
CA LEU A 10 -16.99 -6.62 -0.71
C LEU A 10 -15.67 -7.28 -1.09
N ARG A 11 -15.68 -8.57 -1.48
CA ARG A 11 -14.49 -9.26 -1.98
C ARG A 11 -13.94 -8.60 -3.25
N ARG A 12 -14.82 -8.25 -4.19
CA ARG A 12 -14.46 -7.53 -5.42
C ARG A 12 -13.92 -6.13 -5.18
N CYS A 13 -14.42 -5.43 -4.16
CA CYS A 13 -13.86 -4.17 -3.68
C CYS A 13 -12.50 -4.39 -3.02
N MET A 14 -12.33 -5.44 -2.21
CA MET A 14 -11.05 -5.74 -1.55
C MET A 14 -9.94 -6.07 -2.57
N ASP A 15 -10.29 -6.71 -3.69
CA ASP A 15 -9.40 -6.93 -4.85
C ASP A 15 -9.07 -5.61 -5.60
N TRP A 16 -9.69 -4.50 -5.21
CA TRP A 16 -9.44 -3.14 -5.70
C TRP A 16 -8.65 -2.32 -4.65
N ASN A 17 -7.73 -2.95 -3.92
CA ASN A 17 -6.90 -2.32 -2.89
C ASN A 17 -6.17 -1.05 -3.39
N GLU A 18 -5.82 -1.00 -4.68
CA GLU A 18 -5.17 0.14 -5.34
C GLU A 18 -6.04 1.39 -5.36
N LEU A 19 -7.35 1.22 -5.52
CA LEU A 19 -8.30 2.32 -5.56
C LEU A 19 -8.64 2.85 -4.18
N PHE A 20 -8.27 2.15 -3.11
CA PHE A 20 -8.37 2.68 -1.76
C PHE A 20 -7.19 3.57 -1.39
N SER A 21 -5.99 3.37 -1.98
CA SER A 21 -4.85 4.21 -1.59
C SER A 21 -4.98 5.66 -2.06
N ILE A 22 -5.70 5.93 -3.16
CA ILE A 22 -6.00 7.28 -3.64
C ILE A 22 -6.90 8.07 -2.65
N PRO A 23 -8.13 7.61 -2.32
CA PRO A 23 -9.00 8.30 -1.39
C PRO A 23 -8.42 8.34 0.03
N ILE A 24 -7.66 7.31 0.46
CA ILE A 24 -6.94 7.36 1.73
C ILE A 24 -5.90 8.47 1.71
N GLY A 25 -5.08 8.58 0.65
CA GLY A 25 -4.10 9.65 0.53
C GLY A 25 -4.74 11.05 0.48
N LEU A 26 -5.85 11.20 -0.24
CA LEU A 26 -6.62 12.46 -0.28
C LEU A 26 -7.24 12.82 1.07
N ALA A 27 -7.81 11.84 1.77
CA ALA A 27 -8.34 12.03 3.12
C ALA A 27 -7.23 12.40 4.09
N LEU A 28 -6.06 11.75 4.00
CA LEU A 28 -4.89 12.09 4.81
C LEU A 28 -4.45 13.52 4.54
N PHE A 29 -4.37 13.95 3.27
CA PHE A 29 -4.03 15.32 2.90
C PHE A 29 -5.04 16.36 3.41
N ALA A 30 -6.34 16.08 3.30
CA ALA A 30 -7.38 17.01 3.71
C ALA A 30 -7.53 17.12 5.25
N LEU A 31 -7.36 16.00 5.95
CA LEU A 31 -7.54 15.92 7.40
C LEU A 31 -6.25 16.17 8.19
N SER A 32 -5.07 15.99 7.58
CA SER A 32 -3.79 16.14 8.29
C SER A 32 -3.62 17.50 8.97
N PRO A 33 -3.99 18.65 8.39
CA PRO A 33 -3.76 19.94 9.04
C PRO A 33 -4.64 20.09 10.29
N ALA A 34 -5.86 19.56 10.28
CA ALA A 34 -6.76 19.59 11.41
C ALA A 34 -6.30 18.63 12.53
N LEU A 35 -5.88 17.42 12.16
CA LEU A 35 -5.38 16.42 13.10
C LEU A 35 -4.06 16.85 13.76
N LEU A 36 -3.14 17.42 12.99
CA LEU A 36 -1.85 17.88 13.51
C LEU A 36 -2.03 19.08 14.44
N ARG A 37 -3.00 19.97 14.17
CA ARG A 37 -3.36 21.09 15.07
C ARG A 37 -3.92 20.65 16.42
N TRP A 38 -4.51 19.47 16.53
CA TRP A 38 -4.97 18.94 17.81
C TRP A 38 -3.82 18.51 18.72
N ILE A 39 -2.70 18.08 18.13
CA ILE A 39 -1.51 17.63 18.87
C ILE A 39 -0.58 18.80 19.14
N ASP A 40 -0.40 19.67 18.14
CA ASP A 40 0.41 20.87 18.23
C ASP A 40 -0.28 22.04 17.49
N PRO A 41 -0.83 23.02 18.23
CA PRO A 41 -1.50 24.19 17.64
C PRO A 41 -0.60 25.04 16.74
N THR A 42 0.72 24.94 16.90
CA THR A 42 1.71 25.71 16.13
C THR A 42 2.11 25.02 14.82
N ALA A 43 1.76 23.74 14.64
CA ALA A 43 2.22 22.90 13.54
C ALA A 43 1.84 23.39 12.13
N ALA A 44 0.94 24.36 11.99
CA ALA A 44 0.54 24.94 10.71
C ALA A 44 0.72 26.47 10.62
N ALA A 45 1.34 27.09 11.63
CA ALA A 45 1.50 28.55 11.70
C ALA A 45 2.89 29.01 11.25
N PHE A 46 3.92 28.18 11.43
CA PHE A 46 5.30 28.51 11.10
C PHE A 46 5.97 27.29 10.45
N ASP A 47 6.11 27.35 9.14
CA ASP A 47 6.77 26.36 8.27
C ASP A 47 6.07 25.00 8.10
N VAL A 48 6.41 24.28 7.03
CA VAL A 48 6.07 22.85 6.90
C VAL A 48 6.91 22.11 7.94
N GLY A 49 6.41 22.07 9.19
CA GLY A 49 7.08 21.35 10.25
C GLY A 49 7.36 19.90 9.83
N THR A 50 8.43 19.30 10.37
CA THR A 50 8.87 17.95 9.98
C THR A 50 7.74 16.90 9.99
N LEU A 51 6.78 17.04 10.91
CA LEU A 51 5.60 16.18 10.97
C LEU A 51 4.63 16.37 9.79
N HIS A 52 4.41 17.60 9.33
CA HIS A 52 3.61 17.86 8.13
C HIS A 52 4.28 17.31 6.87
N ALA A 53 5.61 17.46 6.74
CA ALA A 53 6.37 16.89 5.62
C ALA A 53 6.21 15.36 5.55
N VAL A 54 6.30 14.67 6.70
CA VAL A 54 6.10 13.21 6.78
C VAL A 54 4.69 12.80 6.37
N VAL A 55 3.66 13.48 6.89
CA VAL A 55 2.27 13.15 6.59
C VAL A 55 1.92 13.46 5.13
N PHE A 56 2.40 14.57 4.58
CA PHE A 56 2.20 14.88 3.16
C PHE A 56 2.95 13.95 2.23
N ALA A 57 4.19 13.57 2.55
CA ALA A 57 4.91 12.56 1.78
C ALA A 57 4.14 11.23 1.77
N ALA A 58 3.58 10.81 2.90
CA ALA A 58 2.75 9.60 2.98
C ALA A 58 1.47 9.74 2.13
N ALA A 59 0.79 10.89 2.18
CA ALA A 59 -0.38 11.17 1.36
C ALA A 59 -0.06 11.10 -0.14
N VAL A 60 1.00 11.81 -0.57
CA VAL A 60 1.48 11.83 -1.96
C VAL A 60 1.89 10.44 -2.40
N PHE A 61 2.64 9.70 -1.59
CA PHE A 61 3.03 8.33 -1.88
C PHE A 61 1.82 7.42 -2.08
N CYS A 62 0.80 7.50 -1.21
CA CYS A 62 -0.44 6.73 -1.34
C CYS A 62 -1.19 7.03 -2.66
N VAL A 63 -1.27 8.32 -3.03
CA VAL A 63 -1.91 8.75 -4.28
C VAL A 63 -1.12 8.28 -5.50
N LEU A 64 0.19 8.54 -5.55
CA LEU A 64 1.05 8.17 -6.67
C LEU A 64 1.14 6.66 -6.86
N LYS A 65 1.29 5.90 -5.76
CA LYS A 65 1.23 4.44 -5.78
C LYS A 65 -0.11 3.97 -6.34
N GLY A 66 -1.21 4.51 -5.81
CA GLY A 66 -2.56 4.14 -6.27
C GLY A 66 -2.75 4.43 -7.76
N ALA A 67 -2.33 5.60 -8.22
CA ALA A 67 -2.39 6.00 -9.61
C ALA A 67 -1.54 5.10 -10.51
N ALA A 68 -0.29 4.81 -10.13
CA ALA A 68 0.62 3.97 -10.92
C ALA A 68 0.10 2.53 -11.10
N TRP A 69 -0.44 1.94 -10.03
CA TRP A 69 -1.03 0.61 -10.13
C TRP A 69 -2.37 0.62 -10.89
N LEU A 70 -3.18 1.66 -10.70
CA LEU A 70 -4.41 1.84 -11.45
C LEU A 70 -4.15 1.99 -12.96
N THR A 71 -3.17 2.79 -13.36
CA THR A 71 -2.78 2.94 -14.77
C THR A 71 -2.24 1.63 -15.32
N LEU A 72 -1.37 0.93 -14.58
CA LEU A 72 -0.88 -0.40 -14.97
C LEU A 72 -2.03 -1.38 -15.23
N ARG A 73 -3.05 -1.37 -14.37
CA ARG A 73 -4.22 -2.23 -14.48
C ARG A 73 -5.12 -1.87 -15.66
N LEU A 74 -5.30 -0.58 -15.95
CA LEU A 74 -6.16 -0.09 -17.03
C LEU A 74 -5.49 -0.20 -18.40
N ASP A 75 -4.24 0.22 -18.51
CA ASP A 75 -3.50 0.28 -19.77
C ASP A 75 -2.92 -1.09 -20.15
N PHE A 76 -2.47 -1.88 -19.15
CA PHE A 76 -1.79 -3.16 -19.37
C PHE A 76 -2.34 -4.30 -18.49
N PRO A 77 -3.64 -4.67 -18.65
CA PRO A 77 -4.29 -5.68 -17.80
C PRO A 77 -3.68 -7.08 -17.89
N GLY A 78 -2.94 -7.39 -18.96
CA GLY A 78 -2.20 -8.64 -19.12
C GLY A 78 -0.90 -8.66 -18.31
N ILE A 79 -0.14 -7.56 -18.31
CA ILE A 79 1.08 -7.41 -17.50
C ILE A 79 0.70 -7.42 -16.03
N TYR A 80 -0.36 -6.71 -15.66
CA TYR A 80 -0.87 -6.68 -14.31
C TYR A 80 -1.19 -8.08 -13.77
N ARG A 81 -1.94 -8.89 -14.54
CA ARG A 81 -2.27 -10.27 -14.16
C ARG A 81 -1.03 -11.15 -14.06
N TRP A 82 -0.12 -11.05 -15.03
CA TRP A 82 1.13 -11.80 -14.98
C TRP A 82 1.97 -11.45 -13.75
N LEU A 83 2.03 -10.17 -13.38
CA LEU A 83 2.77 -9.72 -12.20
C LEU A 83 2.13 -10.23 -10.90
N ASP A 84 0.81 -10.19 -10.82
CA ASP A 84 0.03 -10.69 -9.68
C ASP A 84 0.20 -12.21 -9.52
N ASP A 85 0.05 -12.97 -10.61
CA ASP A 85 0.24 -14.43 -10.63
C ASP A 85 1.67 -14.81 -10.21
N ARG A 86 2.69 -14.10 -10.71
CA ARG A 86 4.09 -14.34 -10.34
C ARG A 86 4.40 -13.99 -8.91
N MET A 87 3.83 -12.89 -8.41
CA MET A 87 3.97 -12.53 -7.01
C MET A 87 3.29 -13.56 -6.10
N GLU A 88 2.11 -14.07 -6.46
CA GLU A 88 1.42 -15.09 -5.70
C GLU A 88 2.23 -16.40 -5.67
N GLU A 89 2.71 -16.88 -6.83
CA GLU A 89 3.56 -18.08 -6.93
C GLU A 89 4.83 -18.02 -6.08
N GLU A 90 5.50 -16.85 -6.03
CA GLU A 90 6.80 -16.71 -5.40
C GLU A 90 6.71 -16.32 -3.90
N ILE A 91 5.61 -15.70 -3.48
CA ILE A 91 5.39 -15.18 -2.11
C ILE A 91 4.43 -16.04 -1.28
N LEU A 92 3.36 -16.60 -1.87
CA LEU A 92 2.33 -17.38 -1.17
C LEU A 92 2.23 -18.81 -1.74
N PRO A 93 2.81 -19.82 -1.07
CA PRO A 93 2.60 -21.20 -1.50
C PRO A 93 1.15 -21.59 -1.20
N GLY A 94 0.36 -21.81 -2.26
CA GLY A 94 -0.82 -22.67 -2.25
C GLY A 94 -1.93 -22.34 -1.24
N GLY A 95 -2.98 -21.67 -1.71
CA GLY A 95 -4.29 -21.61 -1.02
C GLY A 95 -5.04 -22.96 -0.94
N LYS A 96 -4.36 -24.10 -0.99
CA LYS A 96 -4.93 -25.44 -0.81
C LYS A 96 -3.86 -26.38 -0.27
N GLU A 97 -3.90 -26.66 1.03
CA GLU A 97 -3.85 -28.01 1.59
C GLU A 97 -3.86 -27.91 3.13
N GLU A 98 -4.90 -28.50 3.70
CA GLU A 98 -5.04 -28.83 5.12
C GLU A 98 -3.94 -29.85 5.50
N GLU A 99 -3.52 -29.82 6.77
CA GLU A 99 -2.76 -30.86 7.49
C GLU A 99 -1.59 -31.54 6.73
N ASN A 100 -0.35 -31.15 7.04
CA ASN A 100 0.68 -32.04 7.63
C ASN A 100 2.08 -31.40 7.67
N GLU A 101 2.75 -31.63 8.80
CA GLU A 101 4.20 -31.76 9.02
C GLU A 101 5.21 -30.88 8.24
N CYS A 102 5.83 -29.97 8.98
CA CYS A 102 7.29 -29.84 9.10
C CYS A 102 8.19 -29.88 7.84
N VAL A 103 7.86 -29.23 6.73
CA VAL A 103 8.82 -28.97 5.62
C VAL A 103 8.39 -27.63 4.96
N GLU A 104 9.08 -26.49 5.06
CA GLU A 104 10.36 -26.13 4.43
C GLU A 104 11.01 -24.93 5.15
N LYS A 105 12.07 -25.17 5.93
CA LYS A 105 12.84 -24.08 6.56
C LYS A 105 13.80 -23.36 5.59
N GLY A 106 14.02 -23.91 4.38
CA GLY A 106 14.99 -23.40 3.39
C GLY A 106 14.44 -22.34 2.43
N SER A 107 13.17 -22.42 2.02
CA SER A 107 12.52 -21.45 1.13
C SER A 107 12.17 -20.13 1.83
N SER A 108 11.96 -20.18 3.15
CA SER A 108 11.56 -19.04 3.99
C SER A 108 12.53 -17.85 3.91
N TRP A 109 13.85 -18.08 3.90
CA TRP A 109 14.81 -16.96 3.94
C TRP A 109 14.90 -16.16 2.64
N ARG A 110 14.73 -16.83 1.48
CA ARG A 110 14.66 -16.14 0.18
C ARG A 110 13.41 -15.27 0.10
N ARG A 111 12.28 -15.75 0.62
CA ARG A 111 11.02 -14.98 0.71
C ARG A 111 11.13 -13.78 1.64
N VAL A 112 11.70 -13.97 2.83
CA VAL A 112 11.93 -12.86 3.78
C VAL A 112 12.82 -11.79 3.15
N ARG A 113 13.90 -12.18 2.45
CA ARG A 113 14.73 -11.22 1.70
C ARG A 113 13.94 -10.49 0.62
N LEU A 114 13.13 -11.20 -0.16
CA LEU A 114 12.33 -10.59 -1.23
C LEU A 114 11.29 -9.61 -0.66
N LEU A 115 10.61 -9.97 0.42
CA LEU A 115 9.69 -9.08 1.14
C LEU A 115 10.40 -7.86 1.73
N LEU A 116 11.59 -8.04 2.32
CA LEU A 116 12.40 -6.92 2.83
C LEU A 116 12.87 -6.00 1.72
N VAL A 117 13.25 -6.54 0.56
CA VAL A 117 13.63 -5.77 -0.63
C VAL A 117 12.44 -4.98 -1.17
N LEU A 118 11.28 -5.63 -1.33
CA LEU A 118 10.04 -4.95 -1.73
C LEU A 118 9.67 -3.85 -0.74
N PHE A 119 9.70 -4.15 0.56
CA PHE A 119 9.41 -3.16 1.59
C PHE A 119 10.39 -1.98 1.55
N SER A 120 11.68 -2.24 1.36
CA SER A 120 12.71 -1.21 1.21
C SER A 120 12.49 -0.36 -0.04
N LEU A 121 12.12 -0.99 -1.17
CA LEU A 121 11.74 -0.31 -2.42
C LEU A 121 10.52 0.60 -2.24
N TYR A 122 9.60 0.27 -1.33
CA TYR A 122 8.44 1.10 -1.00
C TYR A 122 8.79 2.23 -0.02
N LEU A 123 9.73 2.00 0.90
CA LEU A 123 10.19 3.03 1.84
C LEU A 123 11.06 4.10 1.18
N LEU A 124 11.88 3.74 0.20
CA LEU A 124 12.80 4.68 -0.46
C LEU A 124 12.08 5.89 -1.09
N PRO A 125 11.01 5.73 -1.89
CA PRO A 125 10.24 6.85 -2.41
C PRO A 125 9.59 7.70 -1.32
N LEU A 126 9.11 7.06 -0.24
CA LEU A 126 8.54 7.79 0.89
C LEU A 126 9.58 8.69 1.54
N VAL A 127 10.77 8.17 1.82
CA VAL A 127 11.89 8.95 2.38
C VAL A 127 12.31 10.07 1.42
N ALA A 128 12.45 9.78 0.13
CA ALA A 128 12.79 10.78 -0.88
C ALA A 128 11.74 11.91 -0.94
N LEU A 129 10.46 11.58 -0.88
CA LEU A 129 9.36 12.55 -0.84
C LEU A 129 9.38 13.37 0.46
N THR A 130 9.71 12.77 1.60
CA THR A 130 9.85 13.53 2.86
C THR A 130 10.99 14.52 2.80
N ILE A 131 12.14 14.13 2.26
CA ILE A 131 13.31 15.01 2.10
C ILE A 131 13.01 16.14 1.11
N ALA A 132 12.26 15.86 0.04
CA ALA A 132 11.87 16.87 -0.95
C ALA A 132 10.84 17.90 -0.43
N LEU A 133 10.14 17.58 0.68
CA LEU A 133 9.14 18.44 1.30
C LEU A 133 9.65 19.19 2.55
N LEU A 134 10.86 18.87 3.00
CA LEU A 134 11.61 19.57 4.05
C LEU A 134 12.44 20.71 3.45
#